data_AF-A0A428NFL3-F1
#
_entry.id   AF-A0A428NFL3-F1
#
_cell.length_a   1.000
_cell.length_b   1.000
_cell.length_c   1.000
_cell.angle_alpha   90.00
_cell.angle_beta   90.00
_cell.angle_gamma   90.00
#
_symmetry.space_group_name_H-M   'P 1'
#
loop_
_entity.id
_entity.type
_entity.pdbx_description
1 polymer ?
#
loop_
_entity_poly.entity_id
_entity_poly.type
_entity_poly.pdbx_seq_one_letter_code
_entity_poly.pdbx_strand_id
1 'polypeptide(L)'
;MGQDDIAYLEEKGALAIPDKPLRDILITAHIEFIYPYLPSIDLDEFLKALDGKGRTSSRVSLILFQAIMFAGSAFVNMPHLSSAGFLIRKSAQKELLQKVRLMVNYDQCWPLLYKMDCEQDRITLIQALILTFYYEIPDGQKDTAYWVGIVVSE
;
A
#
# COMPACT_ATOMS: atom_id res chain seq x y z
N MET A 1 19.51 -6.37 -0.27
CA MET A 1 19.66 -5.33 -1.32
C MET A 1 21.12 -4.95 -1.48
N GLY A 2 21.59 -4.79 -2.71
CA GLY A 2 22.87 -4.17 -3.00
C GLY A 2 22.80 -2.64 -2.87
N GLN A 3 23.95 -1.96 -2.78
CA GLN A 3 24.00 -0.50 -2.66
C GLN A 3 23.39 0.20 -3.88
N ASP A 4 23.58 -0.36 -5.08
CA ASP A 4 23.04 0.17 -6.33
C ASP A 4 21.51 0.11 -6.38
N ASP A 5 20.92 -0.93 -5.78
CA ASP A 5 19.46 -1.10 -5.67
C ASP A 5 18.85 -0.02 -4.77
N ILE A 6 19.52 0.29 -3.65
CA ILE A 6 19.07 1.32 -2.70
C ILE A 6 19.14 2.70 -3.37
N ALA A 7 20.28 3.03 -4.00
CA ALA A 7 20.45 4.28 -4.73
C ALA A 7 19.41 4.44 -5.84
N TYR A 8 19.08 3.36 -6.56
CA TYR A 8 18.02 3.37 -7.57
C TYR A 8 16.64 3.66 -6.97
N LEU A 9 16.28 3.01 -5.85
CA LEU A 9 14.99 3.27 -5.18
C LEU A 9 14.91 4.67 -4.56
N GLU A 10 16.01 5.20 -4.05
CA GLU A 10 16.11 6.57 -3.54
C GLU A 10 15.93 7.59 -4.67
N GLU A 11 16.62 7.40 -5.80
CA GLU A 11 16.50 8.26 -6.97
C GLU A 11 15.05 8.29 -7.50
N LYS A 12 14.37 7.13 -7.49
CA LYS A 12 12.96 7.03 -7.90
C LYS A 12 11.97 7.45 -6.81
N GLY A 13 12.45 7.86 -5.62
CA GLY A 13 11.60 8.29 -4.51
C GLY A 13 10.73 7.18 -3.92
N ALA A 14 11.04 5.90 -4.20
CA ALA A 14 10.29 4.77 -3.66
C ALA A 14 10.42 4.72 -2.14
N LEU A 15 11.60 5.01 -1.59
CA LEU A 15 11.84 4.99 -0.15
C LEU A 15 11.20 6.18 0.59
N ALA A 16 10.71 7.20 -0.12
CA ALA A 16 10.16 8.41 0.50
C ALA A 16 8.74 8.20 1.01
N ILE A 17 8.54 8.51 2.29
CA ILE A 17 7.26 8.41 3.01
C ILE A 17 6.55 9.78 3.00
N PRO A 18 5.21 9.83 2.87
CA PRO A 18 4.46 11.09 2.97
C PRO A 18 4.63 11.79 4.32
N ASP A 19 4.49 13.12 4.33
CA ASP A 19 4.51 13.92 5.55
C ASP A 19 3.44 13.46 6.54
N LYS A 20 3.73 13.63 7.85
CA LYS A 20 2.87 13.18 8.95
C LYS A 20 1.38 13.52 8.77
N PRO A 21 0.97 14.74 8.37
CA PRO A 21 -0.45 15.07 8.20
C PRO A 21 -1.14 14.24 7.12
N LEU A 22 -0.50 14.10 5.95
CA LEU A 22 -1.06 13.31 4.85
C LEU A 22 -1.05 11.82 5.23
N ARG A 23 0.04 11.35 5.81
CA ARG A 23 0.22 9.97 6.25
C ARG A 23 -0.88 9.53 7.23
N ASP A 24 -1.12 10.32 8.27
CA ASP A 24 -2.09 9.97 9.31
C ASP A 24 -3.53 9.93 8.72
N ILE A 25 -3.84 10.81 7.77
CA ILE A 25 -5.12 10.80 7.03
C ILE A 25 -5.25 9.56 6.12
N LEU A 26 -4.19 9.18 5.41
CA LEU A 26 -4.18 7.98 4.57
C LEU A 26 -4.37 6.70 5.40
N ILE A 27 -3.71 6.61 6.56
CA ILE A 27 -3.90 5.50 7.51
C ILE A 27 -5.33 5.46 8.01
N THR A 28 -5.87 6.60 8.43
CA THR A 28 -7.26 6.69 8.90
C THR A 28 -8.24 6.20 7.83
N ALA A 29 -8.07 6.66 6.59
CA ALA A 29 -8.89 6.22 5.47
C ALA A 29 -8.76 4.71 5.19
N HIS A 30 -7.58 4.12 5.34
CA HIS A 30 -7.40 2.67 5.22
C HIS A 30 -8.18 1.92 6.32
N ILE A 31 -8.08 2.37 7.57
CA ILE A 31 -8.75 1.74 8.72
C ILE A 31 -10.28 1.84 8.59
N GLU A 32 -10.80 2.98 8.12
CA GLU A 32 -12.24 3.21 8.03
C GLU A 32 -12.89 2.49 6.85
N PHE A 33 -12.24 2.47 5.68
CA PHE A 33 -12.88 2.05 4.42
C PHE A 33 -12.39 0.71 3.87
N ILE A 34 -11.24 0.20 4.32
CA ILE A 34 -10.60 -0.98 3.72
C ILE A 34 -10.51 -2.10 4.73
N TYR A 35 -9.97 -1.81 5.92
CA TYR A 35 -9.78 -2.78 6.98
C TYR A 35 -11.03 -3.60 7.35
N PRO A 36 -12.26 -3.03 7.39
CA PRO A 36 -13.46 -3.81 7.69
C PRO A 36 -13.77 -4.91 6.66
N TYR A 37 -13.38 -4.69 5.39
CA TYR A 37 -13.62 -5.63 4.29
C TYR A 37 -12.40 -6.51 4.00
N LEU A 38 -11.21 -6.01 4.34
CA LEU A 38 -9.93 -6.66 4.10
C LEU A 38 -9.00 -6.46 5.30
N PRO A 39 -9.22 -7.20 6.42
CA PRO A 39 -8.36 -7.15 7.59
C PRO A 39 -7.08 -7.98 7.35
N SER A 40 -6.27 -7.54 6.39
CA SER A 40 -5.07 -8.27 5.97
C SER A 40 -3.88 -8.04 6.88
N ILE A 41 -3.93 -7.05 7.77
CA ILE A 41 -2.83 -6.64 8.67
C ILE A 41 -3.25 -6.71 10.14
N ASP A 42 -2.30 -6.94 11.05
CA ASP A 42 -2.54 -6.72 12.49
C ASP A 42 -2.48 -5.20 12.77
N LEU A 43 -3.66 -4.60 12.95
CA LEU A 43 -3.79 -3.15 13.13
C LEU A 43 -3.18 -2.68 14.46
N ASP A 44 -3.27 -3.48 15.51
CA ASP A 44 -2.75 -3.13 16.83
C ASP A 44 -1.21 -3.13 16.81
N GLU A 45 -0.61 -4.15 16.19
CA GLU A 45 0.84 -4.21 15.99
C GLU A 45 1.33 -3.09 15.06
N PHE A 46 0.61 -2.81 13.96
CA PHE A 46 0.91 -1.72 13.03
C PHE A 46 0.93 -0.35 13.72
N LEU A 47 -0.12 -0.02 14.48
CA LEU A 47 -0.22 1.28 15.17
C LEU A 47 0.84 1.41 16.27
N LYS A 48 1.11 0.33 17.03
CA LYS A 48 2.18 0.32 18.05
C LYS A 48 3.55 0.54 17.44
N ALA A 49 3.82 -0.04 16.27
CA ALA A 49 5.06 0.16 15.54
C ALA A 49 5.23 1.61 15.07
N LEU A 50 4.16 2.28 14.66
CA LEU A 50 4.19 3.71 14.28
C LEU A 50 4.45 4.65 15.46
N ASP A 51 3.93 4.30 16.63
CA ASP A 51 4.16 5.04 17.88
C ASP A 51 5.54 4.80 18.49
N GLY A 52 6.35 3.89 17.92
CA GLY A 52 7.61 3.44 18.50
C GLY A 52 7.44 2.67 19.82
N LYS A 53 6.21 2.24 20.13
CA LYS A 53 5.82 1.51 21.36
C LYS A 53 5.67 0.00 21.13
N GLY A 54 5.92 -0.46 19.92
CA GLY A 54 5.85 -1.87 19.59
C GLY A 54 7.01 -2.68 20.20
N ARG A 55 7.02 -3.98 19.97
CA ARG A 55 8.15 -4.84 20.36
C ARG A 55 9.42 -4.35 19.67
N THR A 56 10.60 -4.65 20.23
CA THR A 56 11.90 -4.30 19.61
C THR A 56 12.06 -4.82 18.18
N SER A 57 11.23 -5.79 17.79
CA SER A 57 11.12 -6.40 16.45
C SER A 57 9.86 -6.02 15.65
N SER A 58 8.90 -5.25 16.19
CA SER A 58 7.72 -4.81 15.43
C SER A 58 8.10 -3.63 14.53
N ARG A 59 8.76 -3.93 13.42
CA ARG A 59 9.00 -2.99 12.33
C ARG A 59 7.98 -3.27 11.25
N VAL A 60 7.26 -2.24 10.82
CA VAL A 60 6.39 -2.37 9.64
C VAL A 60 7.28 -2.37 8.41
N SER A 61 7.09 -3.36 7.53
CA SER A 61 7.73 -3.35 6.23
C SER A 61 7.38 -2.08 5.46
N LEU A 62 8.38 -1.46 4.86
CA LEU A 62 8.18 -0.26 4.06
C LEU A 62 7.25 -0.53 2.87
N ILE A 63 7.29 -1.74 2.30
CA ILE A 63 6.42 -2.14 1.19
C ILE A 63 4.96 -2.12 1.63
N LEU A 64 4.67 -2.79 2.75
CA LEU A 64 3.33 -2.84 3.32
C LEU A 64 2.85 -1.44 3.72
N PHE A 65 3.75 -0.64 4.28
CA PHE A 65 3.45 0.74 4.62
C PHE A 65 3.03 1.57 3.40
N GLN A 66 3.80 1.51 2.31
CA GLN A 66 3.47 2.18 1.05
C GLN A 66 2.17 1.65 0.43
N ALA A 67 1.91 0.34 0.54
CA ALA A 67 0.67 -0.28 0.05
C ALA A 67 -0.56 0.24 0.82
N ILE A 68 -0.46 0.40 2.14
CA ILE A 68 -1.51 1.02 2.96
C ILE A 68 -1.74 2.49 2.56
N MET A 69 -0.67 3.26 2.32
CA MET A 69 -0.79 4.64 1.84
C MET A 69 -1.51 4.69 0.49
N PHE A 70 -1.11 3.84 -0.46
CA PHE A 70 -1.77 3.70 -1.75
C PHE A 70 -3.26 3.38 -1.59
N ALA A 71 -3.59 2.36 -0.81
CA ALA A 71 -4.95 1.89 -0.61
C ALA A 71 -5.83 3.00 0.00
N GLY A 72 -5.34 3.67 1.06
CA GLY A 72 -6.06 4.78 1.71
C GLY A 72 -6.30 5.98 0.77
N SER A 73 -5.40 6.24 -0.18
CA SER A 73 -5.53 7.37 -1.11
C SER A 73 -6.78 7.33 -2.00
N ALA A 74 -7.43 6.16 -2.11
CA ALA A 74 -8.71 6.03 -2.80
C ALA A 74 -9.86 6.76 -2.11
N PHE A 75 -9.83 6.91 -0.78
CA PHE A 75 -10.95 7.47 0.02
C PHE A 75 -10.66 8.83 0.64
N VAL A 76 -9.41 9.29 0.64
CA VAL A 76 -9.05 10.61 1.20
C VAL A 76 -9.67 11.76 0.40
N ASN A 77 -10.25 12.79 1.04
CA ASN A 77 -10.80 13.93 0.30
C ASN A 77 -9.72 14.73 -0.47
N MET A 78 -10.08 15.26 -1.65
CA MET A 78 -9.17 16.02 -2.52
C MET A 78 -8.42 17.18 -1.83
N PRO A 79 -9.02 17.98 -0.92
CA PRO A 79 -8.31 19.06 -0.24
C PRO A 79 -7.05 18.60 0.52
N HIS A 80 -7.08 17.40 1.11
CA HIS A 80 -5.92 16.83 1.80
C HIS A 80 -4.82 16.42 0.82
N LEU A 81 -5.19 15.82 -0.32
CA LEU A 81 -4.23 15.48 -1.37
C LEU A 81 -3.62 16.74 -2.00
N SER A 82 -4.41 17.79 -2.22
CA SER A 82 -3.94 19.06 -2.74
C SER A 82 -2.98 19.77 -1.79
N SER A 83 -3.20 19.67 -0.48
CA SER A 83 -2.25 20.20 0.50
C SER A 83 -0.87 19.53 0.47
N ALA A 84 -0.82 18.29 -0.05
CA ALA A 84 0.42 17.54 -0.29
C ALA A 84 0.99 17.72 -1.71
N GLY A 85 0.44 18.64 -2.51
CA GLY A 85 0.92 18.95 -3.86
C GLY A 85 0.24 18.16 -4.99
N PHE A 86 -0.77 17.32 -4.70
CA PHE A 86 -1.47 16.57 -5.73
C PHE A 86 -2.64 17.34 -6.34
N LEU A 87 -2.59 17.55 -7.67
CA LEU A 87 -3.64 18.24 -8.42
C LEU A 87 -4.90 17.36 -8.62
N ILE A 88 -4.71 16.05 -8.79
CA ILE A 88 -5.78 15.08 -9.00
C ILE A 88 -5.51 13.77 -8.25
N ARG A 89 -6.55 13.10 -7.76
CA ARG A 89 -6.46 11.81 -7.04
C ARG A 89 -5.68 10.76 -7.81
N LYS A 90 -5.95 10.62 -9.11
CA LYS A 90 -5.26 9.64 -9.98
C LYS A 90 -3.74 9.84 -10.00
N SER A 91 -3.26 11.07 -9.82
CA SER A 91 -1.82 11.37 -9.75
C SER A 91 -1.22 10.83 -8.45
N ALA A 92 -1.89 11.06 -7.31
CA ALA A 92 -1.47 10.54 -6.01
C ALA A 92 -1.45 9.00 -6.00
N GLN A 93 -2.51 8.38 -6.53
CA GLN A 93 -2.60 6.93 -6.67
C GLN A 93 -1.50 6.36 -7.55
N LYS A 94 -1.22 7.00 -8.70
CA LYS A 94 -0.15 6.56 -9.61
C LYS A 94 1.21 6.62 -8.94
N GLU A 95 1.52 7.70 -8.23
CA GLU A 95 2.80 7.85 -7.53
C GLU A 95 2.95 6.81 -6.42
N LEU A 96 1.96 6.68 -5.53
CA LEU A 96 2.00 5.72 -4.42
C LEU A 96 2.07 4.28 -4.92
N LEU A 97 1.32 3.93 -5.98
CA LEU A 97 1.37 2.61 -6.61
C LEU A 97 2.75 2.34 -7.22
N GLN A 98 3.35 3.34 -7.86
CA GLN A 98 4.68 3.20 -8.44
C GLN A 98 5.73 2.91 -7.35
N LYS A 99 5.64 3.56 -6.18
CA LYS A 99 6.53 3.27 -5.05
C LYS A 99 6.42 1.81 -4.61
N VAL A 100 5.20 1.29 -4.46
CA VAL A 100 4.97 -0.12 -4.10
C VAL A 100 5.52 -1.04 -5.19
N ARG A 101 5.22 -0.79 -6.47
CA ARG A 101 5.67 -1.63 -7.59
C ARG A 101 7.19 -1.68 -7.75
N LEU A 102 7.88 -0.56 -7.53
CA LEU A 102 9.34 -0.50 -7.54
C LEU A 102 9.96 -1.38 -6.46
N MET A 103 9.27 -1.55 -5.32
CA MET A 103 9.72 -2.46 -4.26
C MET A 103 9.25 -3.90 -4.45
N VAL A 104 8.10 -4.12 -5.12
CA VAL A 104 7.41 -5.42 -5.23
C VAL A 104 7.85 -6.25 -6.46
N ASN A 105 8.78 -5.78 -7.29
CA ASN A 105 9.22 -6.51 -8.49
C ASN A 105 8.04 -6.89 -9.43
N TYR A 106 7.12 -5.95 -9.71
CA TYR A 106 5.99 -6.23 -10.61
C TYR A 106 5.97 -5.29 -11.83
N ASP A 107 6.70 -5.77 -12.85
CA ASP A 107 6.45 -5.64 -14.31
C ASP A 107 7.07 -4.48 -15.11
N GLN A 108 8.21 -4.75 -15.75
CA GLN A 108 8.26 -4.99 -17.20
C GLN A 108 9.29 -6.10 -17.51
N CYS A 109 8.82 -7.25 -17.98
CA CYS A 109 9.59 -8.45 -18.38
C CYS A 109 10.28 -9.22 -17.23
N TRP A 110 9.43 -10.06 -16.63
CA TRP A 110 9.64 -11.13 -15.66
C TRP A 110 10.91 -12.04 -15.75
N PRO A 111 11.73 -12.15 -16.81
CA PRO A 111 12.93 -13.02 -16.75
C PRO A 111 14.23 -12.40 -16.20
N LEU A 112 14.31 -11.09 -15.88
CA LEU A 112 15.60 -10.46 -15.51
C LEU A 112 15.64 -9.70 -14.17
N LEU A 113 14.49 -9.47 -13.52
CA LEU A 113 14.39 -8.66 -12.28
C LEU A 113 14.05 -9.51 -11.05
N TYR A 114 14.60 -10.72 -10.98
CA TYR A 114 14.52 -11.59 -9.80
C TYR A 114 15.55 -11.19 -8.72
N LYS A 115 15.84 -9.89 -8.52
CA LYS A 115 17.04 -9.47 -7.77
C LYS A 115 16.91 -8.33 -6.77
N MET A 116 15.69 -7.93 -6.37
CA MET A 116 15.57 -6.97 -5.27
C MET A 116 14.99 -7.68 -4.03
N ASP A 117 15.90 -8.15 -3.16
CA ASP A 117 15.60 -8.65 -1.80
C ASP A 117 15.16 -7.49 -0.88
N CYS A 118 14.12 -6.73 -1.27
CA CYS A 118 13.58 -5.62 -0.49
C CYS A 118 12.80 -6.13 0.72
N GLU A 119 12.04 -7.22 0.54
CA GLU A 119 11.28 -7.88 1.58
C GLU A 119 11.33 -9.39 1.35
N GLN A 120 11.69 -10.14 2.39
CA GLN A 120 11.80 -11.60 2.32
C GLN A 120 10.57 -12.29 2.92
N ASP A 121 9.78 -11.57 3.73
CA ASP A 121 8.55 -12.09 4.29
C ASP A 121 7.46 -12.19 3.21
N ARG A 122 7.10 -13.43 2.88
CA ARG A 122 6.07 -13.74 1.88
C ARG A 122 4.69 -13.25 2.31
N ILE A 123 4.40 -13.22 3.61
CA ILE A 123 3.10 -12.76 4.12
C ILE A 123 2.96 -11.27 3.83
N THR A 124 3.95 -10.47 4.19
CA THR A 124 4.03 -9.04 3.88
C THR A 124 3.87 -8.76 2.39
N LEU A 125 4.57 -9.51 1.53
CA LEU A 125 4.44 -9.37 0.07
C LEU A 125 3.01 -9.66 -0.41
N ILE A 126 2.39 -10.74 0.06
CA ILE A 126 1.01 -11.08 -0.28
C ILE A 126 0.04 -9.98 0.19
N GLN A 127 0.20 -9.48 1.43
CA GLN A 127 -0.62 -8.40 1.96
C GLN A 127 -0.50 -7.13 1.11
N ALA A 128 0.72 -6.73 0.75
CA ALA A 128 0.96 -5.57 -0.11
C ALA A 128 0.34 -5.76 -1.50
N LEU A 129 0.51 -6.94 -2.11
CA LEU A 129 -0.08 -7.28 -3.41
C LEU A 129 -1.60 -7.18 -3.37
N ILE A 130 -2.26 -7.79 -2.37
CA ILE A 130 -3.73 -7.74 -2.25
C ILE A 130 -4.20 -6.28 -2.11
N LEU A 131 -3.54 -5.47 -1.28
CA LEU A 131 -3.87 -4.05 -1.13
C LEU A 131 -3.71 -3.26 -2.43
N THR A 132 -2.73 -3.61 -3.28
CA THR A 132 -2.58 -2.97 -4.60
C THR A 132 -3.61 -3.46 -5.62
N PHE A 133 -3.80 -4.78 -5.75
CA PHE A 133 -4.68 -5.38 -6.75
C PHE A 133 -6.15 -5.06 -6.51
N TYR A 134 -6.60 -4.98 -5.26
CA TYR A 134 -7.99 -4.66 -4.93
C TYR A 134 -8.46 -3.34 -5.59
N TYR A 135 -7.57 -2.37 -5.79
CA TYR A 135 -7.87 -1.09 -6.45
C TYR A 135 -7.69 -1.10 -7.96
N GLU A 136 -6.92 -2.05 -8.50
CA GLU A 136 -6.72 -2.20 -9.95
C GLU A 136 -7.89 -2.94 -10.62
N ILE A 137 -8.67 -3.68 -9.85
CA ILE A 137 -9.90 -4.31 -10.33
C ILE A 137 -10.87 -3.20 -10.78
N PRO A 138 -11.32 -3.18 -12.06
CA PRO A 138 -12.31 -2.21 -12.54
C PRO A 138 -13.58 -2.27 -11.69
N ASP A 139 -14.24 -1.13 -11.45
CA ASP A 139 -15.40 -1.04 -10.55
C ASP A 139 -16.51 -2.10 -10.82
N GLY A 140 -16.65 -2.60 -12.05
CA GLY A 140 -17.59 -3.68 -12.39
C GLY A 140 -17.23 -5.09 -11.90
N GLN A 141 -16.01 -5.33 -11.40
CA GLN A 141 -15.59 -6.60 -10.77
C GLN A 141 -15.44 -6.50 -9.25
N LYS A 142 -15.50 -5.29 -8.68
CA LYS A 142 -15.54 -5.08 -7.21
C LYS A 142 -16.85 -5.56 -6.58
N ASP A 143 -17.86 -5.83 -7.42
CA ASP A 143 -19.12 -6.49 -7.08
C ASP A 143 -18.97 -7.98 -6.70
N THR A 144 -17.84 -8.39 -6.12
CA THR A 144 -17.76 -9.71 -5.49
C THR A 144 -18.75 -9.82 -4.32
N ALA A 145 -19.10 -8.70 -3.68
CA ALA A 145 -20.18 -8.63 -2.67
C ALA A 145 -21.58 -8.94 -3.26
N TYR A 146 -21.83 -8.53 -4.51
CA TYR A 146 -23.05 -8.89 -5.24
C TYR A 146 -23.12 -10.40 -5.51
N TRP A 147 -22.00 -11.02 -5.91
CA TRP A 147 -21.96 -12.47 -6.16
C TRP A 147 -21.99 -13.33 -4.88
N VAL A 148 -21.40 -12.88 -3.77
CA VAL A 148 -21.49 -13.58 -2.48
C VAL A 148 -22.91 -13.53 -1.91
N GLY A 149 -23.65 -12.44 -2.10
CA GLY A 149 -25.07 -12.35 -1.71
C GLY A 149 -25.99 -13.29 -2.49
N ILE A 150 -25.67 -13.59 -3.76
CA ILE A 150 -26.42 -14.55 -4.58
C ILE A 150 -26.19 -15.99 -4.10
N VAL A 151 -24.97 -16.33 -3.65
CA VAL A 151 -24.65 -17.69 -3.17
C VAL A 151 -25.24 -17.99 -1.78
N VAL A 152 -25.51 -16.96 -0.97
CA VAL A 152 -26.11 -17.13 0.37
C VAL A 152 -27.66 -17.10 0.33
N SER A 153 -28.26 -16.97 -0.86
CA SER A 153 -29.72 -16.92 -1.05
C SER A 153 -30.34 -18.23 -1.57
N GLU A 154 -29.63 -19.36 -1.51
CA GLU A 154 -30.21 -20.70 -1.72
C GLU A 154 -30.48 -21.45 -0.41
#